data_AF-A0A953Y1U8-F1
#
_entry.id   AF-A0A953Y1U8-F1
#
_cell.length_a   1.000
_cell.length_b   1.000
_cell.length_c   1.000
_cell.angle_alpha   90.00
_cell.angle_beta   90.00
_cell.angle_gamma   90.00
#
_symmetry.space_group_name_H-M   'P 1'
#
loop_
_entity.id
_entity.type
_entity.pdbx_description
1 polymer ?
#
loop_
_entity_poly.entity_id
_entity_poly.type
_entity_poly.pdbx_seq_one_letter_code
_entity_poly.pdbx_strand_id
1 'polypeptide(L)'
;MYKAVRTFTLDVPVQTLLDVVWDVEHYPKFVKGVRKVTILHDGERAREAEFRAGIAGMEFRYVLALERSENSVRWRRLRGSFRDAAGAVIHEGGDTFRYENAMDPGFAAPGFAVRFILERSLPRLIREFCERAKALARERAR
;
A
#
# COMPACT_ATOMS: atom_id res chain seq x y z
N MET A 1 -4.33 -8.69 -15.80
CA MET A 1 -4.57 -7.63 -14.79
C MET A 1 -5.63 -8.02 -13.77
N TYR A 2 -5.26 -8.02 -12.49
CA TYR A 2 -6.15 -8.27 -11.35
C TYR A 2 -6.43 -6.94 -10.63
N LYS A 3 -7.68 -6.72 -10.22
CA LYS A 3 -8.12 -5.49 -9.55
C LYS A 3 -8.90 -5.81 -8.27
N ALA A 4 -8.71 -4.98 -7.26
CA ALA A 4 -9.45 -5.00 -6.01
C ALA A 4 -9.78 -3.58 -5.58
N VAL A 5 -11.02 -3.39 -5.15
CA VAL A 5 -11.48 -2.16 -4.49
C VAL A 5 -12.11 -2.55 -3.17
N ARG A 6 -11.76 -1.83 -2.09
CA ARG A 6 -12.31 -2.03 -0.75
C ARG A 6 -12.58 -0.68 -0.12
N THR A 7 -13.78 -0.51 0.41
CA THR A 7 -14.14 0.64 1.23
C THR A 7 -14.16 0.22 2.68
N PHE A 8 -13.65 1.07 3.57
CA PHE A 8 -13.64 0.84 5.01
C PHE A 8 -13.75 2.18 5.75
N THR A 9 -14.20 2.12 7.00
CA THR A 9 -14.25 3.27 7.90
C THR A 9 -13.14 3.20 8.93
N LEU A 10 -12.58 4.36 9.29
CA LEU A 10 -11.54 4.47 10.29
C LEU A 10 -11.65 5.81 11.03
N ASP A 11 -11.99 5.75 12.31
CA ASP A 11 -12.05 6.89 13.23
C ASP A 11 -10.63 7.31 13.67
N VAL A 12 -9.91 7.96 12.75
CA VAL A 12 -8.64 8.65 12.99
C VAL A 12 -8.59 9.90 12.10
N PRO A 13 -7.82 10.94 12.44
CA PRO A 13 -7.64 12.09 11.56
C PRO A 13 -7.15 11.63 10.18
N VAL A 14 -7.74 12.15 9.11
CA VAL A 14 -7.48 11.74 7.71
C VAL A 14 -6.00 11.69 7.38
N GLN A 15 -5.27 12.73 7.78
CA GLN A 15 -3.83 12.81 7.54
C GLN A 15 -3.05 11.69 8.20
N THR A 16 -3.51 11.13 9.33
CA THR A 16 -2.83 10.04 10.02
C THR A 16 -2.78 8.78 9.18
N LEU A 17 -3.88 8.39 8.54
CA LEU A 17 -3.87 7.21 7.65
C LEU A 17 -3.03 7.49 6.40
N LEU A 18 -3.18 8.67 5.79
CA LEU A 18 -2.40 9.04 4.61
C LEU A 18 -0.89 9.12 4.92
N ASP A 19 -0.50 9.57 6.10
CA ASP A 19 0.89 9.55 6.59
C ASP A 19 1.41 8.13 6.69
N VAL A 20 0.63 7.21 7.26
CA VAL A 20 1.01 5.80 7.32
C VAL A 20 1.21 5.23 5.93
N VAL A 21 0.34 5.54 4.96
CA VAL A 21 0.45 5.02 3.59
C VAL A 21 1.60 5.68 2.81
N TRP A 22 1.94 6.92 3.15
CA TRP A 22 3.03 7.67 2.53
C TRP A 22 4.41 7.28 3.09
N ASP A 23 4.47 6.87 4.35
CA ASP A 23 5.67 6.45 5.05
C ASP A 23 6.09 5.00 4.72
N VAL A 24 6.37 4.79 3.44
CA VAL A 24 6.70 3.48 2.88
C VAL A 24 7.98 2.89 3.45
N GLU A 25 8.90 3.72 3.94
CA GLU A 25 10.17 3.29 4.57
C GLU A 25 9.94 2.43 5.81
N HIS A 26 8.85 2.71 6.53
CA HIS A 26 8.50 2.02 7.75
C HIS A 26 7.70 0.75 7.51
N TYR A 27 7.27 0.46 6.28
CA TYR A 27 6.50 -0.74 5.95
C TYR A 27 7.15 -2.05 6.44
N PRO A 28 8.47 -2.28 6.32
CA PRO A 28 9.09 -3.50 6.84
C PRO A 28 8.87 -3.75 8.34
N LYS A 29 8.54 -2.70 9.12
CA LYS A 29 8.30 -2.81 10.57
C LYS A 29 6.91 -3.34 10.90
N PHE A 30 5.92 -3.18 10.03
CA PHE A 30 4.52 -3.51 10.35
C PHE A 30 3.71 -4.19 9.24
N VAL A 31 4.15 -4.11 7.98
CA VAL A 31 3.48 -4.73 6.83
C VAL A 31 4.06 -6.11 6.57
N LYS A 32 3.28 -7.16 6.84
CA LYS A 32 3.75 -8.53 6.59
C LYS A 32 3.91 -8.79 5.11
N GLY A 33 5.12 -9.15 4.73
CA GLY A 33 5.49 -9.47 3.35
C GLY A 33 6.38 -8.40 2.72
N VAL A 34 6.47 -7.19 3.28
CA VAL A 34 7.48 -6.21 2.86
C VAL A 34 8.76 -6.48 3.65
N ARG A 35 9.86 -6.77 2.95
CA ARG A 35 11.15 -7.11 3.57
C ARG A 35 12.05 -5.89 3.67
N LYS A 36 12.06 -5.05 2.64
CA LYS A 36 12.87 -3.84 2.58
C LYS A 36 12.21 -2.82 1.68
N VAL A 37 12.31 -1.56 2.06
CA VAL A 37 12.00 -0.42 1.20
C VAL A 37 13.24 0.47 1.14
N THR A 38 13.54 1.03 -0.02
CA THR A 38 14.66 1.96 -0.23
C THR A 38 14.14 3.14 -1.03
N ILE A 39 14.19 4.34 -0.45
CA ILE A 39 13.82 5.56 -1.16
C ILE A 39 14.88 5.88 -2.20
N LEU A 40 14.43 6.06 -3.44
CA LEU A 40 15.26 6.43 -4.58
C LEU A 40 15.16 7.94 -4.84
N HIS A 41 13.97 8.51 -4.59
CA HIS A 41 13.71 9.93 -4.67
C HIS A 41 12.71 10.33 -3.58
N ASP A 42 13.02 11.38 -2.84
CA ASP A 42 12.14 11.95 -1.82
C ASP A 42 11.79 13.39 -2.14
N GLY A 43 10.51 13.63 -2.37
CA GLY A 43 9.92 14.95 -2.56
C GLY A 43 8.66 15.10 -1.73
N GLU A 44 8.19 16.34 -1.55
CA GLU A 44 7.07 16.65 -0.65
C GLU A 44 5.76 15.96 -1.08
N ARG A 45 5.49 15.90 -2.38
CA ARG A 45 4.27 15.31 -2.95
C ARG A 45 4.52 14.17 -3.93
N ALA A 46 5.78 13.85 -4.20
CA ALA A 46 6.19 12.80 -5.12
C ALA A 46 7.37 12.03 -4.52
N ARG A 47 7.30 10.69 -4.55
CA ARG A 47 8.35 9.79 -4.07
C ARG A 47 8.59 8.66 -5.05
N GLU A 48 9.82 8.17 -5.12
CA GLU A 48 10.12 6.90 -5.75
C GLU A 48 10.77 5.97 -4.75
N ALA A 49 10.29 4.73 -4.67
CA ALA A 49 10.81 3.75 -3.72
C ALA A 49 10.93 2.37 -4.36
N GLU A 50 12.07 1.71 -4.13
CA GLU A 50 12.28 0.29 -4.40
C GLU A 50 11.74 -0.53 -3.24
N PHE A 51 10.87 -1.49 -3.54
CA PHE A 51 10.34 -2.48 -2.63
C PHE A 51 10.95 -3.85 -2.90
N ARG A 52 11.29 -4.55 -1.82
CA ARG A 52 11.52 -6.00 -1.82
C ARG A 52 10.44 -6.65 -0.97
N ALA A 53 9.62 -7.48 -1.58
CA ALA A 53 8.51 -8.15 -0.93
C ALA A 53 8.57 -9.67 -1.14
N GLY A 54 8.07 -10.42 -0.16
CA GLY A 54 7.92 -11.87 -0.22
C GLY A 54 6.46 -12.26 -0.06
N ILE A 55 5.88 -12.95 -1.04
CA ILE A 55 4.51 -13.47 -0.99
C ILE A 55 4.56 -14.96 -1.33
N ALA A 56 4.07 -15.82 -0.43
CA ALA A 56 3.98 -17.26 -0.63
C ALA A 56 5.30 -17.93 -1.12
N GLY A 57 6.45 -17.48 -0.60
CA GLY A 57 7.78 -18.00 -0.97
C GLY A 57 8.39 -17.39 -2.23
N MET A 58 7.63 -16.58 -2.99
CA MET A 58 8.15 -15.82 -4.13
C MET A 58 8.68 -14.47 -3.68
N GLU A 59 9.86 -14.09 -4.17
CA GLU A 59 10.44 -12.75 -3.95
C GLU A 59 10.16 -11.84 -5.13
N PHE A 60 9.72 -10.62 -4.83
CA PHE A 60 9.41 -9.57 -5.80
C PHE A 60 10.26 -8.35 -5.51
N ARG A 61 10.86 -7.78 -6.57
CA ARG A 61 11.55 -6.50 -6.52
C ARG A 61 10.91 -5.55 -7.51
N TYR A 62 10.44 -4.40 -7.05
CA TYR A 62 9.78 -3.42 -7.91
C TYR A 62 9.95 -2.01 -7.39
N VAL A 63 9.87 -1.04 -8.31
CA VAL A 63 9.94 0.39 -8.01
C VAL A 63 8.58 1.00 -8.27
N LEU A 64 8.07 1.73 -7.28
CA LEU A 64 6.83 2.51 -7.39
C LEU A 64 7.16 4.00 -7.38
N ALA A 65 6.46 4.76 -8.23
CA ALA A 65 6.27 6.19 -8.05
C ALA A 65 5.02 6.38 -7.19
N LEU A 66 5.12 7.21 -6.16
CA LEU A 66 4.04 7.59 -5.26
C LEU A 66 3.76 9.07 -5.39
N GLU A 67 2.49 9.42 -5.36
CA GLU A 67 2.00 10.80 -5.39
C GLU A 67 1.02 11.01 -4.24
N ARG A 68 1.17 12.13 -3.53
CA ARG A 68 0.29 12.49 -2.41
C ARG A 68 -0.47 13.77 -2.70
N SER A 69 -1.75 13.75 -2.35
CA SER A 69 -2.63 14.92 -2.24
C SER A 69 -3.15 15.05 -0.81
N GLU A 70 -3.96 16.07 -0.56
CA GLU A 70 -4.61 16.29 0.74
C GLU A 70 -5.54 15.12 1.14
N ASN A 71 -6.13 14.44 0.17
CA ASN A 71 -7.14 13.40 0.37
C ASN A 71 -6.74 12.02 -0.18
N SER A 72 -5.53 11.86 -0.72
CA SER A 72 -5.14 10.56 -1.29
C SER A 72 -3.63 10.34 -1.32
N VAL A 73 -3.25 9.06 -1.31
CA VAL A 73 -1.93 8.59 -1.70
C VAL A 73 -2.12 7.60 -2.84
N ARG A 74 -1.50 7.87 -3.99
CA ARG A 74 -1.55 7.04 -5.19
C ARG A 74 -0.17 6.48 -5.48
N TRP A 75 -0.14 5.32 -6.12
CA TRP A 75 1.11 4.74 -6.59
C TRP A 75 0.94 4.06 -7.94
N ARG A 76 2.03 4.06 -8.71
CA ARG A 76 2.13 3.33 -9.98
C ARG A 76 3.52 2.71 -10.13
N ARG A 77 3.58 1.58 -10.82
CA ARG A 77 4.83 0.87 -11.09
C ARG A 77 5.65 1.64 -12.11
N LEU A 78 6.90 1.91 -11.78
CA LEU A 78 7.90 2.37 -12.74
C LEU A 78 8.56 1.18 -13.44
N ARG A 79 9.05 0.20 -12.66
CA ARG A 79 9.77 -0.99 -13.15
C ARG A 79 9.79 -2.12 -12.13
N GLY A 80 10.20 -3.33 -12.56
CA GLY A 80 10.44 -4.47 -11.66
C GLY A 80 9.71 -5.75 -12.05
N SER A 81 9.56 -6.66 -11.09
CA SER A 81 9.03 -8.03 -11.25
C SER A 81 7.60 -8.11 -11.81
N PHE A 82 6.78 -7.08 -11.63
CA PHE A 82 5.43 -7.02 -12.19
C PHE A 82 5.44 -6.33 -13.54
N ARG A 83 4.59 -6.77 -14.48
CA ARG A 83 4.36 -6.07 -15.75
C ARG A 83 3.76 -4.70 -15.51
N ASP A 84 2.77 -4.62 -14.64
CA ASP A 84 2.11 -3.38 -14.26
C ASP A 84 1.59 -3.47 -12.81
N ALA A 85 1.52 -2.33 -12.12
CA ALA A 85 0.84 -2.24 -10.83
C ALA A 85 0.46 -0.78 -10.55
N ALA A 86 -0.73 -0.56 -10.01
CA ALA A 86 -1.21 0.75 -9.60
C ALA A 86 -2.15 0.61 -8.40
N GLY A 87 -2.36 1.69 -7.68
CA GLY A 87 -3.33 1.71 -6.60
C GLY A 87 -3.42 3.05 -5.92
N ALA A 88 -4.35 3.13 -4.98
CA ALA A 88 -4.62 4.35 -4.25
C ALA A 88 -5.25 4.05 -2.88
N VAL A 89 -5.00 4.93 -1.93
CA VAL A 89 -5.86 5.14 -0.76
C VAL A 89 -6.47 6.53 -0.92
N ILE A 90 -7.80 6.61 -0.93
CA ILE A 90 -8.56 7.83 -1.17
C ILE A 90 -9.51 8.03 0.01
N HIS A 91 -9.50 9.21 0.62
CA HIS A 91 -10.52 9.63 1.57
C HIS A 91 -11.77 10.09 0.82
N GLU A 92 -12.91 9.50 1.15
CA GLU A 92 -14.20 9.76 0.48
C GLU A 92 -15.11 10.70 1.28
N GLY A 93 -14.65 11.19 2.44
CA GLY A 93 -15.42 12.03 3.35
C GLY A 93 -15.79 11.32 4.66
N GLY A 94 -16.05 12.10 5.72
CA GLY A 94 -16.24 11.57 7.07
C GLY A 94 -15.07 10.69 7.49
N ASP A 95 -15.36 9.47 7.94
CA ASP A 95 -14.35 8.48 8.32
C ASP A 95 -14.12 7.42 7.23
N THR A 96 -14.57 7.67 5.99
CA THR A 96 -14.60 6.66 4.93
C THR A 96 -13.39 6.75 4.01
N PHE A 97 -12.77 5.60 3.75
CA PHE A 97 -11.63 5.46 2.85
C PHE A 97 -11.88 4.35 1.82
N ARG A 98 -11.42 4.57 0.59
CA ARG A 98 -11.35 3.58 -0.48
C ARG A 98 -9.91 3.21 -0.76
N TYR A 99 -9.62 1.91 -0.65
CA TYR A 99 -8.37 1.30 -1.08
C TYR A 99 -8.57 0.64 -2.44
N GLU A 100 -7.69 0.97 -3.38
CA GLU A 100 -7.65 0.41 -4.73
C GLU A 100 -6.29 -0.24 -4.98
N ASN A 101 -6.32 -1.41 -5.62
CA ASN A 101 -5.12 -2.08 -6.06
C ASN A 101 -5.37 -2.78 -7.39
N ALA A 102 -4.50 -2.52 -8.35
CA ALA A 102 -4.42 -3.19 -9.63
C ALA A 102 -3.01 -3.75 -9.79
N MET A 103 -2.90 -5.01 -10.19
CA MET A 103 -1.62 -5.67 -10.40
C MET A 103 -1.67 -6.58 -11.62
N ASP A 104 -0.65 -6.50 -12.46
CA ASP A 104 -0.41 -7.41 -13.56
C ASP A 104 0.96 -8.10 -13.37
N PRO A 105 0.96 -9.40 -13.00
CA PRO A 105 2.20 -10.14 -12.83
C PRO A 105 2.96 -10.39 -14.14
N GLY A 106 2.34 -10.21 -15.30
CA GLY A 106 2.98 -10.40 -16.60
C GLY A 106 3.11 -11.84 -17.08
N PHE A 107 2.69 -12.79 -16.26
CA PHE A 107 2.53 -14.21 -16.59
C PHE A 107 1.15 -14.68 -16.12
N ALA A 108 0.72 -15.84 -16.60
CA ALA A 108 -0.49 -16.49 -16.10
C ALA A 108 -0.24 -16.93 -14.64
N ALA A 109 -0.63 -16.09 -13.68
CA ALA A 109 -0.55 -16.45 -12.28
C ALA A 109 -1.57 -17.57 -12.00
N PRO A 110 -1.19 -18.64 -11.28
CA PRO A 110 -2.13 -19.67 -10.88
C PRO A 110 -3.31 -19.05 -10.10
N GLY A 111 -4.53 -19.52 -10.37
CA GLY A 111 -5.74 -18.93 -9.77
C GLY A 111 -5.73 -18.90 -8.23
N PHE A 112 -5.06 -19.88 -7.59
CA PHE A 112 -4.90 -19.91 -6.14
C PHE A 112 -4.03 -18.75 -5.61
N ALA A 113 -2.99 -18.34 -6.34
CA ALA A 113 -2.09 -17.26 -5.91
C ALA A 113 -2.79 -15.91 -5.98
N VAL A 114 -3.55 -15.69 -7.06
CA VAL A 114 -4.40 -14.50 -7.23
C VAL A 114 -5.43 -14.42 -6.11
N ARG A 115 -6.13 -15.53 -5.84
CA ARG A 115 -7.14 -15.61 -4.78
C ARG A 115 -6.54 -15.31 -3.41
N PHE A 116 -5.36 -15.88 -3.11
CA PHE A 116 -4.64 -15.60 -1.88
C PHE A 116 -4.32 -14.10 -1.70
N ILE A 117 -3.88 -13.42 -2.76
CA ILE A 117 -3.61 -11.98 -2.70
C ILE A 117 -4.89 -11.20 -2.40
N LEU A 118 -5.97 -11.46 -3.15
CA LEU A 118 -7.22 -10.72 -3.06
C LEU A 118 -7.99 -10.98 -1.75
N GLU A 119 -8.01 -12.22 -1.28
CA GLU A 119 -8.82 -12.64 -0.13
C GLU A 119 -8.05 -12.60 1.19
N ARG A 120 -6.71 -12.71 1.16
CA ARG A 120 -5.91 -12.81 2.39
C ARG A 120 -4.88 -11.70 2.53
N SER A 121 -4.12 -11.40 1.47
CA SER A 121 -3.06 -10.39 1.55
C SER A 121 -3.63 -8.97 1.66
N LEU A 122 -4.57 -8.59 0.80
CA LEU A 122 -5.14 -7.23 0.79
C LEU A 122 -5.92 -6.90 2.08
N PRO A 123 -6.85 -7.75 2.58
CA PRO A 123 -7.54 -7.45 3.83
C PRO A 123 -6.61 -7.43 5.04
N ARG A 124 -5.49 -8.17 5.00
CA ARG A 124 -4.45 -8.06 6.02
C ARG A 124 -3.72 -6.73 5.94
N LEU A 125 -3.29 -6.30 4.76
CA LEU A 125 -2.62 -5.02 4.54
C LEU A 125 -3.46 -3.84 5.04
N ILE A 126 -4.75 -3.81 4.68
CA ILE A 126 -5.68 -2.75 5.13
C ILE A 126 -5.75 -2.74 6.66
N ARG A 127 -5.85 -3.90 7.31
CA ARG A 127 -5.83 -3.99 8.78
C ARG A 127 -4.51 -3.50 9.38
N GLU A 128 -3.37 -3.87 8.80
CA GLU A 128 -2.04 -3.41 9.24
C GLU A 128 -1.91 -1.88 9.15
N PHE A 129 -2.46 -1.27 8.09
CA PHE A 129 -2.55 0.19 7.95
C PHE A 129 -3.44 0.83 9.01
N CYS A 130 -4.65 0.30 9.22
CA CYS A 130 -5.57 0.82 10.23
C CYS A 130 -4.97 0.75 11.64
N GLU A 131 -4.34 -0.36 12.00
CA GLU A 131 -3.72 -0.52 13.32
C GLU A 131 -2.53 0.41 13.52
N ARG A 132 -1.69 0.60 12.50
CA ARG A 132 -0.60 1.57 12.57
C ARG A 132 -1.12 3.01 12.65
N ALA A 133 -2.19 3.34 11.93
CA ALA A 133 -2.80 4.67 11.97
C ALA A 133 -3.39 4.97 13.35
N LYS A 134 -4.10 4.02 13.98
CA LYS A 134 -4.58 4.15 15.36
C LYS A 134 -3.45 4.32 16.37
N ALA A 135 -2.34 3.58 16.21
CA ALA A 135 -1.16 3.74 17.06
C ALA A 135 -0.57 5.15 16.93
N LEU A 136 -0.38 5.63 15.70
CA LEU A 136 0.16 6.96 15.44
C LEU A 136 -0.77 8.08 15.94
N ALA A 137 -2.09 7.93 15.81
CA ALA A 137 -3.06 8.87 16.36
C ALA A 137 -2.95 8.98 17.89
N ARG A 138 -2.79 7.84 18.58
CA ARG A 138 -2.57 7.82 20.04
C ARG A 138 -1.23 8.43 20.46
N GLU A 139 -0.19 8.24 19.65
CA GLU A 139 1.14 8.84 19.89
C GLU A 139 1.07 10.37 19.77
N ARG A 140 0.29 10.91 18.81
CA ARG A 140 0.12 12.35 18.57
C ARG A 140 -0.78 13.07 19.58
N ALA A 141 -1.67 12.33 20.24
CA ALA A 141 -2.59 12.87 21.24
C ALA A 141 -1.97 12.99 22.65
N ARG A 142 -0.73 12.51 22.82
CA ARG A 142 0.05 12.62 24.06
C ARG A 142 0.94 13.84 24.02
#